data_AF-A0A554LR72-F1
#
_entry.id   AF-A0A554LR72-F1
#
_cell.length_a   1.000
_cell.length_b   1.000
_cell.length_c   1.000
_cell.angle_alpha   90.00
_cell.angle_beta   90.00
_cell.angle_gamma   90.00
#
_symmetry.space_group_name_H-M   'P 1'
#
loop_
_entity.id
_entity.type
_entity.pdbx_description
1 polymer ?
#
loop_
_entity_poly.entity_id
_entity_poly.type
_entity_poly.pdbx_seq_one_letter_code
_entity_poly.pdbx_strand_id
1 'polypeptide(L)'
;MAKGKNKSSFKRELKRELKREFIKSLSEREMAGFAELLGKVRKTPKLVENTSRYLMSFDANTLFGFLHRELFGDWDFIVSGFRKVMENLDEAKRILSGISVDSICLVVVVPRIPIDLQVYNEETGSVFVTVHAWKRYYERFCRQTNTSDPELISVQLQRSFTMAKRDCLKKPYVALRIIRNRFTPANYLLDQSTNCRFVVGLHQGKPSLLTVEYPFCRLR
;
A
#
# COMPACT_ATOMS: atom_id res chain seq x y z
N MET A 1 29.92 33.82 17.77
CA MET A 1 30.30 32.49 17.24
C MET A 1 29.05 31.79 16.71
N ALA A 2 28.79 31.85 15.40
CA ALA A 2 27.60 31.25 14.78
C ALA A 2 28.02 30.38 13.58
N LYS A 3 28.59 29.20 13.82
CA LYS A 3 28.93 28.23 12.74
C LYS A 3 28.74 26.81 13.26
N GLY A 4 27.57 26.23 13.00
CA GLY A 4 27.30 24.82 13.32
C GLY A 4 25.99 24.27 12.77
N LYS A 5 24.96 25.11 12.64
CA LYS A 5 23.62 24.65 12.21
C LYS A 5 23.45 24.47 10.69
N ASN A 6 24.28 25.10 9.84
CA ASN A 6 24.10 25.06 8.37
C ASN A 6 24.59 23.78 7.66
N LYS A 7 25.69 23.16 8.10
CA LYS A 7 26.27 22.00 7.38
C LYS A 7 25.39 20.74 7.46
N SER A 8 24.67 20.56 8.56
CA SER A 8 23.76 19.41 8.76
C SER A 8 22.48 19.54 7.92
N SER A 9 21.93 20.77 7.82
CA SER A 9 20.77 21.06 6.99
C SER A 9 21.06 20.80 5.50
N PHE A 10 22.20 21.32 5.02
CA PHE A 10 22.63 21.15 3.63
C PHE A 10 22.80 19.67 3.24
N LYS A 11 23.45 18.86 4.09
CA LYS A 11 23.63 17.42 3.83
C LYS A 11 22.29 16.68 3.77
N ARG A 12 21.31 17.07 4.60
CA ARG A 12 19.96 16.46 4.59
C ARG A 12 19.19 16.83 3.33
N GLU A 13 19.30 18.06 2.88
CA GLU A 13 18.64 18.57 1.69
C GLU A 13 19.18 17.89 0.43
N LEU A 14 20.50 17.83 0.28
CA LEU A 14 21.15 17.13 -0.83
C LEU A 14 20.79 15.64 -0.89
N LYS A 15 20.71 14.96 0.26
CA LYS A 15 20.25 13.55 0.32
C LYS A 15 18.81 13.37 -0.17
N ARG A 16 17.93 14.36 0.11
CA ARG A 16 16.53 14.33 -0.35
C ARG A 16 16.42 14.60 -1.84
N GLU A 17 17.25 15.49 -2.37
CA GLU A 17 17.32 15.81 -3.79
C GLU A 17 17.78 14.60 -4.60
N LEU A 18 18.94 14.02 -4.27
CA LEU A 18 19.47 12.82 -4.92
C LEU A 18 18.46 11.66 -4.91
N LYS A 19 17.76 11.47 -3.79
CA LYS A 19 16.68 10.48 -3.70
C LYS A 19 15.56 10.73 -4.71
N ARG A 20 15.11 11.98 -4.84
CA ARG A 20 14.02 12.33 -5.77
C ARG A 20 14.45 12.14 -7.21
N GLU A 21 15.67 12.56 -7.55
CA GLU A 21 16.24 12.36 -8.88
C GLU A 21 16.35 10.87 -9.21
N PHE A 22 16.91 10.08 -8.28
CA PHE A 22 17.01 8.64 -8.43
C PHE A 22 15.64 8.01 -8.72
N ILE A 23 14.65 8.20 -7.85
CA ILE A 23 13.32 7.59 -8.03
C ILE A 23 12.64 8.05 -9.33
N LYS A 24 12.78 9.32 -9.72
CA LYS A 24 12.24 9.82 -10.99
C LYS A 24 12.92 9.24 -12.21
N SER A 25 14.19 8.84 -12.09
CA SER A 25 14.96 8.28 -13.20
C SER A 25 14.63 6.81 -13.49
N LEU A 26 13.95 6.12 -12.55
CA LEU A 26 13.63 4.70 -12.67
C LEU A 26 12.36 4.46 -13.50
N SER A 27 12.39 3.46 -14.36
CA SER A 27 11.20 2.90 -14.99
C SER A 27 10.33 2.13 -13.99
N GLU A 28 9.08 1.81 -14.35
CA GLU A 28 8.21 0.99 -13.49
C GLU A 28 8.83 -0.38 -13.14
N ARG A 29 9.52 -0.99 -14.10
CA ARG A 29 10.19 -2.28 -13.91
C ARG A 29 11.35 -2.20 -12.91
N GLU A 30 12.15 -1.14 -13.01
CA GLU A 30 13.29 -0.88 -12.12
C GLU A 30 12.79 -0.52 -10.72
N MET A 31 11.74 0.30 -10.61
CA MET A 31 11.09 0.61 -9.34
C MET A 31 10.59 -0.66 -8.64
N ALA A 32 9.99 -1.59 -9.38
CA ALA A 32 9.51 -2.86 -8.85
C ALA A 32 10.68 -3.73 -8.34
N GLY A 33 11.76 -3.85 -9.13
CA GLY A 33 12.96 -4.57 -8.73
C GLY A 33 13.60 -3.98 -7.47
N PHE A 34 13.62 -2.65 -7.37
CA PHE A 34 14.21 -2.00 -6.21
C PHE A 34 13.39 -2.17 -4.94
N ALA A 35 12.07 -2.07 -5.04
CA ALA A 35 11.21 -2.30 -3.90
C ALA A 35 11.24 -3.78 -3.44
N GLU A 36 11.42 -4.72 -4.36
CA GLU A 36 11.63 -6.15 -4.05
C GLU A 36 12.95 -6.36 -3.27
N LEU A 37 14.04 -5.73 -3.73
CA LEU A 37 15.33 -5.75 -3.02
C LEU A 37 15.19 -5.27 -1.57
N LEU A 38 14.50 -4.15 -1.36
CA LEU A 38 14.23 -3.61 -0.01
C LEU A 38 13.31 -4.53 0.81
N GLY A 39 12.32 -5.14 0.16
CA GLY A 39 11.36 -6.06 0.76
C GLY A 39 12.03 -7.30 1.36
N LYS A 40 12.99 -7.89 0.64
CA LYS A 40 13.80 -9.05 1.08
C LYS A 40 14.53 -8.80 2.39
N VAL A 41 15.01 -7.58 2.62
CA VAL A 41 15.83 -7.28 3.80
C VAL A 41 14.99 -6.90 5.03
N ARG A 42 13.82 -6.29 4.84
CA ARG A 42 12.94 -5.93 5.97
C ARG A 42 11.86 -6.95 6.31
N LYS A 43 11.78 -8.09 5.62
CA LYS A 43 10.66 -9.06 5.72
C LYS A 43 9.30 -8.34 5.69
N THR A 44 9.21 -7.30 4.86
CA THR A 44 8.00 -6.45 4.79
C THR A 44 7.04 -7.10 3.79
N PRO A 45 5.73 -7.20 4.08
CA PRO A 45 4.77 -7.77 3.13
C PRO A 45 4.86 -7.07 1.78
N LYS A 46 4.69 -7.87 0.72
CA LYS A 46 4.77 -7.54 -0.71
C LYS A 46 4.34 -6.11 -1.04
N LEU A 47 5.16 -5.49 -1.91
CA LEU A 47 5.07 -4.16 -2.52
C LEU A 47 3.70 -3.45 -2.35
N VAL A 48 3.75 -2.31 -1.67
CA VAL A 48 2.61 -1.43 -1.41
C VAL A 48 2.11 -0.80 -2.72
N GLU A 49 0.78 -0.66 -2.83
CA GLU A 49 0.09 0.13 -3.86
C GLU A 49 0.81 1.49 -4.02
N ASN A 50 1.33 1.78 -5.23
CA ASN A 50 2.19 2.92 -5.55
C ASN A 50 3.64 2.80 -5.05
N THR A 51 4.44 1.98 -5.75
CA THR A 51 5.88 1.72 -5.49
C THR A 51 6.69 3.00 -5.34
N SER A 52 6.42 4.03 -6.15
CA SER A 52 7.07 5.33 -6.03
C SER A 52 6.79 5.98 -4.67
N ARG A 53 5.51 6.01 -4.23
CA ARG A 53 5.14 6.51 -2.89
C ARG A 53 5.76 5.68 -1.76
N TYR A 54 5.82 4.35 -1.93
CA TYR A 54 6.48 3.46 -1.00
C TYR A 54 7.96 3.80 -0.85
N LEU A 55 8.72 3.85 -1.95
CA LEU A 55 10.14 4.24 -1.95
C LEU A 55 10.33 5.65 -1.39
N MET A 56 9.41 6.58 -1.69
CA MET A 56 9.42 7.94 -1.13
C MET A 56 9.26 7.99 0.39
N SER A 57 8.70 6.96 1.03
CA SER A 57 8.59 6.88 2.50
C SER A 57 9.87 6.45 3.23
N PHE A 58 10.82 5.79 2.55
CA PHE A 58 12.09 5.37 3.15
C PHE A 58 13.05 6.54 3.34
N ASP A 59 13.92 6.49 4.34
CA ASP A 59 15.01 7.46 4.41
C ASP A 59 16.05 7.19 3.31
N ALA A 60 16.76 8.25 2.90
CA ALA A 60 17.74 8.16 1.81
C ALA A 60 18.92 7.23 2.15
N ASN A 61 19.29 7.08 3.42
CA ASN A 61 20.39 6.20 3.80
C ASN A 61 20.00 4.73 3.60
N THR A 62 18.77 4.36 3.95
CA THR A 62 18.27 3.03 3.67
C THR A 62 18.29 2.76 2.16
N LEU A 63 17.70 3.64 1.35
CA LEU A 63 17.63 3.43 -0.11
C LEU A 63 19.00 3.31 -0.77
N PHE A 64 19.85 4.33 -0.61
CA PHE A 64 21.14 4.35 -1.28
C PHE A 64 22.13 3.38 -0.67
N GLY A 65 22.05 3.10 0.63
CA GLY A 65 22.92 2.11 1.26
C GLY A 65 22.72 0.72 0.67
N PHE A 66 21.47 0.32 0.39
CA PHE A 66 21.19 -0.96 -0.25
C PHE A 66 21.78 -1.03 -1.66
N LEU A 67 21.56 0.00 -2.48
CA LEU A 67 22.11 0.04 -3.83
C LEU A 67 23.63 0.08 -3.84
N HIS A 68 24.23 0.84 -2.91
CA HIS A 68 25.69 0.88 -2.79
C HIS A 68 26.26 -0.51 -2.48
N ARG A 69 25.61 -1.25 -1.57
CA ARG A 69 26.01 -2.62 -1.28
C ARG A 69 25.88 -3.55 -2.48
N GLU A 70 24.80 -3.45 -3.24
CA GLU A 70 24.63 -4.30 -4.43
C GLU A 70 25.64 -3.95 -5.53
N LEU A 71 26.01 -2.68 -5.69
CA LEU A 71 26.95 -2.23 -6.72
C LEU A 71 28.41 -2.49 -6.35
N PHE A 72 28.78 -2.29 -5.08
CA PHE A 72 30.19 -2.20 -4.65
C PHE A 72 30.56 -3.21 -3.56
N GLY A 73 29.61 -3.99 -3.04
CA GLY A 73 29.83 -5.02 -2.04
C GLY A 73 29.92 -4.51 -0.59
N ASP A 74 29.81 -3.20 -0.36
CA ASP A 74 29.95 -2.58 0.95
C ASP A 74 28.86 -1.54 1.27
N TRP A 75 28.71 -1.24 2.55
CA TRP A 75 27.73 -0.28 3.03
C TRP A 75 28.33 1.13 3.12
N ASP A 76 27.84 2.06 2.30
CA ASP A 76 28.13 3.49 2.44
C ASP A 76 26.85 4.30 2.68
N PHE A 77 26.77 4.95 3.86
CA PHE A 77 25.64 5.79 4.28
C PHE A 77 25.94 7.30 4.22
N ILE A 78 27.12 7.70 3.75
CA ILE A 78 27.50 9.10 3.58
C ILE A 78 27.13 9.61 2.18
N VAL A 79 27.15 10.93 2.02
CA VAL A 79 26.68 11.59 0.78
C VAL A 79 27.50 11.17 -0.44
N SER A 80 28.79 10.88 -0.27
CA SER A 80 29.65 10.40 -1.36
C SER A 80 29.20 9.05 -1.89
N GLY A 81 28.81 8.09 -1.02
CA GLY A 81 28.23 6.82 -1.46
C GLY A 81 26.98 7.03 -2.30
N PHE A 82 26.14 8.01 -1.95
CA PHE A 82 24.90 8.26 -2.71
C PHE A 82 25.21 8.84 -4.08
N ARG A 83 26.21 9.72 -4.18
CA ARG A 83 26.69 10.25 -5.46
C ARG A 83 27.29 9.14 -6.32
N LYS A 84 28.09 8.23 -5.76
CA LYS A 84 28.64 7.08 -6.49
C LYS A 84 27.54 6.19 -7.09
N VAL A 85 26.44 5.97 -6.37
CA VAL A 85 25.28 5.24 -6.92
C VAL A 85 24.66 6.01 -8.09
N MET A 86 24.51 7.33 -7.98
CA MET A 86 23.98 8.17 -9.06
C MET A 86 24.92 8.25 -10.27
N GLU A 87 26.23 8.26 -10.06
CA GLU A 87 27.25 8.22 -11.11
C GLU A 87 27.27 6.87 -11.85
N ASN A 88 26.79 5.80 -11.20
CA ASN A 88 26.66 4.45 -11.77
C ASN A 88 25.19 4.05 -11.99
N LEU A 89 24.34 5.03 -12.31
CA LEU A 89 22.89 4.84 -12.41
C LEU A 89 22.50 3.75 -13.40
N ASP A 90 23.18 3.65 -14.55
CA ASP A 90 22.85 2.66 -15.57
C ASP A 90 23.14 1.23 -15.10
N GLU A 91 24.22 1.03 -14.33
CA GLU A 91 24.52 -0.27 -13.72
C GLU A 91 23.48 -0.61 -12.65
N ALA A 92 23.12 0.37 -11.82
CA ALA A 92 22.06 0.21 -10.83
C ALA A 92 20.76 -0.23 -11.49
N LYS A 93 20.35 0.45 -12.58
CA LYS A 93 19.15 0.11 -13.36
C LYS A 93 19.21 -1.29 -13.95
N ARG A 94 20.37 -1.73 -14.45
CA ARG A 94 20.56 -3.08 -14.99
C ARG A 94 20.36 -4.14 -13.91
N ILE A 95 20.98 -3.96 -12.74
CA ILE A 95 20.79 -4.86 -11.58
C ILE A 95 19.31 -4.91 -11.20
N LEU A 96 18.68 -3.76 -11.03
CA LEU A 96 17.26 -3.66 -10.65
C LEU A 96 16.32 -4.34 -11.64
N SER A 97 16.62 -4.22 -12.94
CA SER A 97 15.85 -4.87 -14.01
C SER A 97 16.05 -6.39 -14.02
N GLY A 98 17.23 -6.88 -13.63
CA GLY A 98 17.57 -8.29 -13.55
C GLY A 98 16.98 -9.03 -12.35
N ILE A 99 16.53 -8.32 -11.31
CA ILE A 99 15.89 -8.95 -10.14
C ILE A 99 14.58 -9.60 -10.59
N SER A 100 14.45 -10.92 -10.42
CA SER A 100 13.16 -11.61 -10.60
C SER A 100 12.15 -11.03 -9.62
N VAL A 101 11.15 -10.33 -10.16
CA VAL A 101 10.05 -9.79 -9.39
C VAL A 101 8.90 -10.77 -9.57
N ASP A 102 8.69 -11.63 -8.58
CA ASP A 102 7.68 -12.69 -8.62
C ASP A 102 6.24 -12.16 -8.76
N SER A 103 6.04 -10.85 -8.69
CA SER A 103 4.81 -10.19 -9.09
C SER A 103 5.13 -8.71 -9.39
N ILE A 104 5.35 -8.33 -10.65
CA ILE A 104 4.96 -6.99 -11.05
C ILE A 104 3.48 -6.94 -10.67
N CYS A 105 3.14 -6.09 -9.70
CA CYS A 105 1.76 -5.89 -9.31
C CYS A 105 1.09 -5.38 -10.58
N LEU A 106 0.48 -6.29 -11.34
CA LEU A 106 -0.39 -5.98 -12.44
C LEU A 106 -1.29 -4.89 -11.89
N VAL A 107 -1.29 -3.73 -12.54
CA VAL A 107 -2.27 -2.70 -12.28
C VAL A 107 -3.60 -3.42 -12.47
N VAL A 108 -4.21 -3.83 -11.36
CA VAL A 108 -5.51 -4.46 -11.37
C VAL A 108 -6.41 -3.32 -11.83
N VAL A 109 -6.73 -3.33 -13.13
CA VAL A 109 -7.67 -2.38 -13.70
C VAL A 109 -8.99 -2.69 -13.03
N VAL A 110 -9.30 -1.93 -11.98
CA VAL A 110 -10.52 -2.14 -11.21
C VAL A 110 -11.67 -1.77 -12.14
N PRO A 111 -12.54 -2.73 -12.50
CA PRO A 111 -13.68 -2.48 -13.35
C PRO A 111 -14.58 -1.47 -12.65
N ARG A 112 -15.36 -0.73 -13.44
CA ARG A 112 -16.39 0.14 -12.88
C ARG A 112 -17.29 -0.69 -11.97
N ILE A 113 -17.64 -0.11 -10.83
CA ILE A 113 -18.61 -0.72 -9.92
C ILE A 113 -19.89 -1.01 -10.72
N PRO A 114 -20.51 -2.19 -10.58
CA PRO A 114 -21.85 -2.42 -11.11
C PRO A 114 -22.79 -1.31 -10.61
N ILE A 115 -23.62 -0.79 -11.52
CA ILE A 115 -24.53 0.32 -11.19
C ILE A 115 -25.45 -0.13 -10.05
N ASP A 116 -25.58 0.72 -9.03
CA ASP A 116 -26.41 0.50 -7.85
C ASP A 116 -26.15 -0.81 -7.09
N LEU A 117 -24.89 -1.29 -7.10
CA LEU A 117 -24.51 -2.46 -6.32
C LEU A 117 -24.87 -2.27 -4.84
N GLN A 118 -25.76 -3.12 -4.36
CA GLN A 118 -26.19 -3.19 -2.97
C GLN A 118 -25.83 -4.54 -2.39
N VAL A 119 -25.52 -4.53 -1.09
CA VAL A 119 -25.31 -5.76 -0.34
C VAL A 119 -26.13 -5.79 0.93
N TYR A 120 -26.63 -6.98 1.27
CA TYR A 120 -27.48 -7.21 2.43
C TYR A 120 -26.77 -7.94 3.58
N ASN A 121 -26.99 -7.46 4.79
CA ASN A 121 -26.66 -8.13 6.06
C ASN A 121 -27.82 -7.91 7.04
N GLU A 122 -28.13 -8.91 7.87
CA GLU A 122 -29.27 -8.85 8.81
C GLU A 122 -29.17 -7.70 9.82
N GLU A 123 -27.95 -7.33 10.24
CA GLU A 123 -27.74 -6.26 11.22
C GLU A 123 -27.89 -4.86 10.63
N THR A 124 -27.55 -4.68 9.34
CA THR A 124 -27.50 -3.35 8.71
C THR A 124 -28.56 -3.13 7.64
N GLY A 125 -29.28 -4.19 7.26
CA GLY A 125 -30.12 -4.20 6.07
C GLY A 125 -29.31 -4.10 4.78
N SER A 126 -29.98 -3.66 3.71
CA SER A 126 -29.35 -3.39 2.42
C SER A 126 -28.58 -2.08 2.46
N VAL A 127 -27.32 -2.11 2.01
CA VAL A 127 -26.43 -0.95 1.95
C VAL A 127 -25.83 -0.80 0.56
N PHE A 128 -25.64 0.43 0.11
CA PHE A 128 -24.98 0.71 -1.17
C PHE A 128 -23.48 0.50 -1.05
N VAL A 129 -22.87 -0.14 -2.07
CA VAL A 129 -21.42 -0.29 -2.12
C VAL A 129 -20.82 0.96 -2.73
N THR A 130 -19.96 1.66 -1.97
CA THR A 130 -19.23 2.80 -2.54
C THR A 130 -18.13 2.33 -3.49
N VAL A 131 -17.74 3.20 -4.44
CA VAL A 131 -16.59 2.94 -5.33
C VAL A 131 -15.33 2.58 -4.55
N HIS A 132 -15.12 3.23 -3.40
CA HIS A 132 -13.96 2.95 -2.56
C HIS A 132 -14.01 1.55 -1.95
N ALA A 133 -15.15 1.13 -1.38
CA ALA A 133 -15.32 -0.21 -0.86
C ALA A 133 -15.18 -1.28 -1.94
N TRP A 134 -15.75 -1.06 -3.12
CA TRP A 134 -15.61 -1.94 -4.28
C TRP A 134 -14.16 -2.13 -4.68
N LYS A 135 -13.43 -1.03 -4.90
CA LYS A 135 -12.01 -1.07 -5.28
C LYS A 135 -11.19 -1.90 -4.30
N ARG A 136 -11.38 -1.67 -3.00
CA ARG A 136 -10.65 -2.38 -1.94
C ARG A 136 -10.95 -3.88 -1.96
N TYR A 137 -12.23 -4.25 -2.01
CA TYR A 137 -12.64 -5.65 -2.03
C TYR A 137 -12.13 -6.36 -3.29
N TYR A 138 -12.30 -5.76 -4.47
CA TYR A 138 -11.86 -6.28 -5.75
C TYR A 138 -10.36 -6.56 -5.76
N GLU A 139 -9.53 -5.58 -5.39
CA GLU A 139 -8.08 -5.73 -5.34
C GLU A 139 -7.63 -6.89 -4.44
N ARG A 140 -8.29 -7.08 -3.29
CA ARG A 140 -7.96 -8.22 -2.42
C ARG A 140 -8.39 -9.54 -3.04
N PHE A 141 -9.61 -9.62 -3.55
CA PHE A 141 -10.14 -10.88 -4.05
C PHE A 141 -9.32 -11.35 -5.25
N CYS A 142 -9.00 -10.46 -6.19
CA CYS A 142 -8.10 -10.77 -7.30
C CYS A 142 -6.75 -11.31 -6.83
N ARG A 143 -6.16 -10.71 -5.79
CA ARG A 143 -4.89 -11.18 -5.23
C ARG A 143 -4.97 -12.55 -4.55
N GLN A 144 -6.13 -12.93 -4.02
CA GLN A 144 -6.30 -14.19 -3.31
C GLN A 144 -6.64 -15.36 -4.25
N THR A 145 -7.36 -15.08 -5.33
CA THR A 145 -7.93 -16.13 -6.19
C THR A 145 -7.44 -16.08 -7.63
N ASN A 146 -6.62 -15.10 -8.01
CA ASN A 146 -6.18 -14.82 -9.39
C ASN A 146 -7.33 -14.64 -10.39
N THR A 147 -8.56 -14.37 -9.93
CA THR A 147 -9.69 -14.02 -10.80
C THR A 147 -9.88 -12.52 -10.90
N SER A 148 -10.32 -12.05 -12.06
CA SER A 148 -10.66 -10.64 -12.32
C SER A 148 -12.11 -10.47 -12.75
N ASP A 149 -12.93 -11.52 -12.62
CA ASP A 149 -14.34 -11.49 -13.00
C ASP A 149 -15.15 -10.61 -12.02
N PRO A 150 -15.69 -9.44 -12.48
CA PRO A 150 -16.45 -8.54 -11.63
C PRO A 150 -17.75 -9.18 -11.09
N GLU A 151 -18.41 -10.05 -11.86
CA GLU A 151 -19.67 -10.66 -11.46
C GLU A 151 -19.43 -11.63 -10.31
N LEU A 152 -18.45 -12.53 -10.46
CA LEU A 152 -18.02 -13.45 -9.40
C LEU A 152 -17.60 -12.69 -8.14
N ILE A 153 -16.83 -11.62 -8.29
CA ILE A 153 -16.37 -10.80 -7.16
C ILE A 153 -17.55 -10.13 -6.45
N SER A 154 -18.57 -9.68 -7.19
CA SER A 154 -19.78 -9.09 -6.61
C SER A 154 -20.58 -10.11 -5.78
N VAL A 155 -20.71 -11.34 -6.29
CA VAL A 155 -21.36 -12.46 -5.58
C VAL A 155 -20.60 -12.80 -4.30
N GLN A 156 -19.27 -12.79 -4.35
CA GLN A 156 -18.43 -13.08 -3.19
C GLN A 156 -18.45 -11.96 -2.16
N LEU A 157 -18.52 -10.70 -2.61
CA LEU A 157 -18.72 -9.55 -1.72
C LEU A 157 -20.05 -9.68 -0.98
N GLN A 158 -21.14 -9.99 -1.69
CA GLN A 158 -22.45 -10.24 -1.09
C GLN A 158 -22.38 -11.36 -0.04
N ARG A 159 -21.79 -12.51 -0.38
CA ARG A 159 -21.66 -13.66 0.54
C ARG A 159 -20.87 -13.29 1.80
N SER A 160 -19.71 -12.66 1.63
CA SER A 160 -18.85 -12.25 2.75
C SER A 160 -19.54 -11.22 3.63
N PHE A 161 -20.25 -10.26 3.04
CA PHE A 161 -20.99 -9.25 3.78
C PHE A 161 -22.16 -9.85 4.55
N THR A 162 -22.90 -10.79 3.96
CA THR A 162 -24.00 -11.50 4.66
C THR A 162 -23.51 -12.30 5.86
N MET A 163 -22.32 -12.91 5.78
CA MET A 163 -21.76 -13.68 6.89
C MET A 163 -21.07 -12.83 7.97
N ALA A 164 -20.84 -11.53 7.70
CA ALA A 164 -20.15 -10.65 8.62
C ALA A 164 -20.99 -10.40 9.88
N LYS A 165 -20.35 -10.46 11.04
CA LYS A 165 -21.00 -10.22 12.35
C LYS A 165 -20.48 -8.94 12.98
N ARG A 166 -21.25 -8.34 13.89
CA ARG A 166 -20.80 -7.16 14.64
C ARG A 166 -19.42 -7.36 15.25
N ASP A 167 -18.53 -6.42 14.97
CA ASP A 167 -17.16 -6.42 15.49
C ASP A 167 -16.96 -5.22 16.43
N CYS A 168 -16.58 -5.51 17.66
CA CYS A 168 -16.22 -4.50 18.64
C CYS A 168 -14.73 -4.17 18.48
N LEU A 169 -14.45 -3.04 17.82
CA LEU A 169 -13.08 -2.53 17.71
C LEU A 169 -12.45 -2.36 19.11
N LYS A 170 -11.21 -2.83 19.28
CA LYS A 170 -10.44 -2.60 20.52
C LYS A 170 -10.29 -1.10 20.78
N LYS A 171 -10.47 -0.65 22.03
CA LYS A 171 -10.52 0.76 22.46
C LYS A 171 -9.47 1.71 21.82
N PRO A 172 -8.18 1.35 21.67
CA PRO A 172 -7.18 2.24 21.06
C PRO A 172 -7.44 2.52 19.57
N TYR A 173 -8.08 1.59 18.86
CA TYR A 173 -8.34 1.71 17.43
C TYR A 173 -9.62 2.51 17.14
N VAL A 174 -10.53 2.63 18.11
CA VAL A 174 -11.80 3.36 17.97
C VAL A 174 -11.54 4.84 17.69
N ALA A 175 -10.66 5.50 18.45
CA ALA A 175 -10.36 6.94 18.27
C ALA A 175 -9.72 7.23 16.89
N LEU A 176 -8.74 6.42 16.47
CA LEU A 176 -8.12 6.55 15.15
C LEU A 176 -9.11 6.34 14.00
N ARG A 177 -10.09 5.46 14.21
CA ARG A 177 -11.13 5.14 13.22
C ARG A 177 -12.17 6.23 13.09
N ILE A 178 -12.61 6.82 14.20
CA ILE A 178 -13.48 7.99 14.21
C ILE A 178 -12.81 9.12 13.41
N ILE A 179 -11.53 9.40 13.66
CA ILE A 179 -10.79 10.43 12.91
C ILE A 179 -10.72 10.09 11.41
N ARG A 180 -10.40 8.84 11.04
CA ARG A 180 -10.32 8.40 9.63
C ARG A 180 -11.66 8.42 8.91
N ASN A 181 -12.75 8.18 9.63
CA ASN A 181 -14.12 8.26 9.11
C ASN A 181 -14.69 9.70 9.16
N ARG A 182 -13.84 10.73 9.32
CA ARG A 182 -14.25 12.13 9.45
C ARG A 182 -15.28 12.36 10.56
N PHE A 183 -15.14 11.63 11.65
CA PHE A 183 -16.01 11.65 12.82
C PHE A 183 -17.44 11.14 12.58
N THR A 184 -17.70 10.48 11.46
CA THR A 184 -19.00 9.86 11.19
C THR A 184 -19.11 8.52 11.94
N PRO A 185 -20.20 8.29 12.71
CA PRO A 185 -20.48 6.99 13.29
C PRO A 185 -20.52 5.89 12.22
N ALA A 186 -19.93 4.74 12.52
CA ALA A 186 -19.91 3.60 11.62
C ALA A 186 -20.11 2.30 12.39
N ASN A 187 -20.81 1.36 11.76
CA ASN A 187 -20.90 -0.02 12.17
C ASN A 187 -19.73 -0.79 11.56
N TYR A 188 -19.12 -1.65 12.37
CA TYR A 188 -18.03 -2.52 11.94
C TYR A 188 -18.54 -3.95 11.95
N LEU A 189 -18.53 -4.59 10.80
CA LEU A 189 -18.89 -6.00 10.66
C LEU A 189 -17.64 -6.77 10.24
N LEU A 190 -17.36 -7.93 10.83
CA LEU A 190 -16.23 -8.78 10.48
C LEU A 190 -16.74 -10.12 9.99
N ASP A 191 -16.39 -10.47 8.76
CA ASP A 191 -16.43 -11.85 8.31
C ASP A 191 -15.11 -12.54 8.70
N GLN A 192 -15.20 -13.49 9.62
CA GLN A 192 -14.05 -14.23 10.11
C GLN A 192 -13.46 -15.17 9.05
N SER A 193 -14.27 -15.67 8.11
CA SER A 193 -13.85 -16.64 7.10
C SER A 193 -12.91 -16.01 6.08
N THR A 194 -13.27 -14.84 5.56
CA THR A 194 -12.45 -14.08 4.62
C THR A 194 -11.54 -13.06 5.29
N ASN A 195 -11.73 -12.85 6.61
CA ASN A 195 -11.04 -11.84 7.42
C ASN A 195 -11.16 -10.44 6.77
N CYS A 196 -12.38 -10.13 6.34
CA CYS A 196 -12.78 -8.84 5.82
C CYS A 196 -13.62 -8.10 6.86
N ARG A 197 -13.17 -6.91 7.23
CA ARG A 197 -13.95 -5.97 8.04
C ARG A 197 -14.63 -4.97 7.12
N PHE A 198 -15.94 -4.93 7.21
CA PHE A 198 -16.80 -4.00 6.50
C PHE A 198 -17.09 -2.80 7.40
N VAL A 199 -16.92 -1.60 6.85
CA VAL A 199 -17.23 -0.34 7.54
C VAL A 199 -18.49 0.22 6.92
N VAL A 200 -19.58 0.16 7.67
CA VAL A 200 -20.91 0.61 7.23
C VAL A 200 -21.22 1.94 7.90
N GLY A 201 -21.68 2.93 7.14
CA GLY A 201 -22.10 4.22 7.67
C GLY A 201 -22.98 4.95 6.68
N LEU A 202 -23.18 6.25 6.88
CA LEU A 202 -23.94 7.08 5.95
C LEU A 202 -23.00 7.72 4.92
N HIS A 203 -23.31 7.54 3.64
CA HIS A 203 -22.68 8.27 2.54
C HIS A 203 -23.77 9.00 1.76
N GLN A 204 -23.66 10.33 1.66
CA GLN A 204 -24.68 11.17 1.00
C GLN A 204 -26.12 10.91 1.51
N GLY A 205 -26.26 10.66 2.82
CA GLY A 205 -27.56 10.39 3.45
C GLY A 205 -28.09 8.96 3.29
N LYS A 206 -27.36 8.06 2.60
CA LYS A 206 -27.79 6.66 2.38
C LYS A 206 -26.90 5.67 3.17
N PRO A 207 -27.47 4.60 3.75
CA PRO A 207 -26.70 3.49 4.30
C PRO A 207 -25.76 2.91 3.24
N SER A 208 -24.47 2.91 3.53
CA SER A 208 -23.43 2.57 2.56
C SER A 208 -22.29 1.81 3.19
N LEU A 209 -21.74 0.86 2.44
CA LEU A 209 -20.45 0.26 2.70
C LEU A 209 -19.36 1.25 2.29
N LEU A 210 -18.75 1.90 3.28
CA LEU A 210 -17.79 2.98 3.11
C LEU A 210 -16.41 2.46 2.69
N THR A 211 -15.98 1.34 3.27
CA THR A 211 -14.70 0.70 2.93
C THR A 211 -14.67 -0.76 3.39
N VAL A 212 -13.69 -1.50 2.88
CA VAL A 212 -13.33 -2.84 3.33
C VAL A 212 -11.89 -2.83 3.82
N GLU A 213 -11.67 -3.42 4.99
CA GLU A 213 -10.38 -3.47 5.67
C GLU A 213 -10.04 -4.88 6.10
N TYR A 214 -8.79 -5.09 6.49
CA TYR A 214 -8.24 -6.42 6.73
C TYR A 214 -7.55 -6.45 8.09
N PRO A 215 -8.25 -6.88 9.16
CA PRO A 215 -7.76 -6.79 10.53
C PRO A 215 -6.49 -7.60 10.78
N PHE A 216 -6.34 -8.74 10.11
CA PHE A 216 -5.15 -9.57 10.20
C PHE A 216 -4.49 -9.73 8.83
N CYS A 217 -3.45 -8.98 8.53
CA CYS A 217 -2.44 -9.48 7.60
C CYS A 217 -1.61 -10.49 8.40
N ARG A 218 -2.00 -11.77 8.42
CA ARG A 218 -1.02 -12.81 8.74
C ARG A 218 0.01 -12.77 7.61
N LEU A 219 1.15 -12.20 7.92
CA LEU A 219 2.40 -12.41 7.20
C LEU A 219 2.64 -13.93 7.23
N ARG A 220 2.22 -14.63 6.18
CA ARG A 220 2.73 -15.96 5.87
C ARG A 220 3.79 -15.77 4.78
#